data_AF-A0A1Q7HGU0-F1
#
_entry.id   AF-A0A1Q7HGU0-F1
#
_cell.length_a   1.000
_cell.length_b   1.000
_cell.length_c   1.000
_cell.angle_alpha   90.00
_cell.angle_beta   90.00
_cell.angle_gamma   90.00
#
_symmetry.space_group_name_H-M   'P 1'
#
loop_
_entity.id
_entity.type
_entity.pdbx_description
1 polymer ?
#
loop_
_entity_poly.entity_id
_entity_poly.type
_entity_poly.pdbx_seq_one_letter_code
_entity_poly.pdbx_strand_id
1 'polypeptide(L)'
;MRKRFLVTTALLTLTVALRASIVLAQDLPRGQVVDEVKCAGDPTQSYALYLPSNYSRDRTWSLLLALHPAARGRAMVDAYRAAAEKYGYIVAGSNNSRNGPWQVSIASIQAMSADLEQRMSIDANRVYLTGLSGGARVAMQVALGSKIVAGVIASSAGYPDSKPRKSLPFVVFGTAGTEDFNYIELRMLDRALTTPHRLAIFEGGHTLPPEHVVLDAIEWLELQAMKSGRKTRDEALIDQLFDTRQRAIAASTSPAAIAHLLKDLADDFNGLRDVSAAAARASELSKQKDVKSALARQRADDDAEARQLDEVFALEAGVRDESRHLESLGRLRDWLSRCARQADAAADSPERRRARRVLRAITMGAADRVQDGEYLKLLQQYRQPGAGRGARDHVR
;
A
#
# COMPACT_ATOMS: atom_id res chain seq x y z
N MET A 1 -7.40 -15.21 94.88
CA MET A 1 -6.15 -14.55 94.47
C MET A 1 -5.58 -15.23 93.23
N ARG A 2 -5.33 -14.43 92.18
CA ARG A 2 -4.47 -14.64 91.01
C ARG A 2 -4.63 -15.93 90.18
N LYS A 3 -5.26 -15.82 89.01
CA LYS A 3 -4.94 -16.67 87.84
C LYS A 3 -4.43 -15.79 86.69
N ARG A 4 -3.30 -16.22 86.15
CA ARG A 4 -2.48 -15.62 85.10
C ARG A 4 -3.23 -15.64 83.76
N PHE A 5 -3.20 -14.55 83.00
CA PHE A 5 -3.52 -14.55 81.58
C PHE A 5 -2.24 -14.35 80.78
N LEU A 6 -1.96 -15.32 79.91
CA LEU A 6 -0.91 -15.27 78.90
C LEU A 6 -1.43 -14.41 77.74
N VAL A 7 -0.61 -13.47 77.28
CA VAL A 7 -0.86 -12.67 76.08
C VAL A 7 -0.37 -13.45 74.87
N THR A 8 -1.26 -13.72 73.91
CA THR A 8 -0.92 -14.19 72.57
C THR A 8 -1.15 -13.06 71.57
N THR A 9 -0.07 -12.54 71.01
CA THR A 9 -0.05 -11.55 69.93
C THR A 9 -0.36 -12.27 68.62
N ALA A 10 -1.47 -11.95 67.96
CA ALA A 10 -1.77 -12.40 66.60
C ALA A 10 -1.46 -11.26 65.62
N LEU A 11 -0.45 -11.45 64.78
CA LEU A 11 -0.04 -10.55 63.72
C LEU A 11 -0.92 -10.79 62.48
N LEU A 12 -1.73 -9.80 62.10
CA LEU A 12 -2.57 -9.85 60.89
C LEU A 12 -1.75 -9.41 59.68
N THR A 13 -1.23 -10.35 58.89
CA THR A 13 -0.62 -10.04 57.58
C THR A 13 -1.71 -9.92 56.52
N LEU A 14 -2.00 -8.70 56.09
CA LEU A 14 -2.90 -8.40 54.97
C LEU A 14 -2.13 -8.58 53.64
N THR A 15 -2.26 -9.74 53.01
CA THR A 15 -1.76 -9.98 51.65
C THR A 15 -2.69 -9.31 50.63
N VAL A 16 -2.33 -8.12 50.18
CA VAL A 16 -2.93 -7.49 49.00
C VAL A 16 -2.40 -8.24 47.77
N ALA A 17 -3.20 -9.16 47.24
CA ALA A 17 -2.92 -9.77 45.94
C ALA A 17 -3.22 -8.75 44.84
N LEU A 18 -2.17 -8.11 44.31
CA LEU A 18 -2.24 -7.37 43.05
C LEU A 18 -2.54 -8.40 41.94
N ARG A 19 -3.81 -8.50 41.51
CA ARG A 19 -4.13 -9.14 40.25
C ARG A 19 -3.67 -8.21 39.14
N ALA A 20 -2.51 -8.48 38.56
CA ALA A 20 -2.19 -8.00 37.24
C ALA A 20 -3.20 -8.64 36.27
N SER A 21 -4.19 -7.85 35.84
CA SER A 21 -5.10 -8.26 34.78
C SER A 21 -4.27 -8.43 33.51
N ILE A 22 -3.91 -9.68 33.20
CA ILE A 22 -3.51 -10.06 31.86
C ILE A 22 -4.75 -9.80 31.00
N VAL A 23 -4.74 -8.69 30.27
CA VAL A 23 -5.76 -8.40 29.25
C VAL A 23 -5.57 -9.43 28.14
N LEU A 24 -6.18 -10.60 28.34
CA LEU A 24 -6.43 -11.58 27.29
C LEU A 24 -7.31 -10.88 26.25
N ALA A 25 -7.25 -11.28 24.98
CA ALA A 25 -7.97 -10.60 23.88
C ALA A 25 -9.51 -10.67 23.96
N GLN A 26 -10.08 -10.99 25.12
CA GLN A 26 -11.52 -10.96 25.38
C GLN A 26 -12.08 -9.53 25.49
N ASP A 27 -11.25 -8.49 25.63
CA ASP A 27 -11.70 -7.10 25.90
C ASP A 27 -11.58 -6.11 24.72
N LEU A 28 -11.12 -6.53 23.53
CA LEU A 28 -10.98 -5.61 22.39
C LEU A 28 -12.33 -5.47 21.65
N PRO A 29 -12.82 -4.23 21.41
CA PRO A 29 -14.11 -4.01 20.77
C PRO A 29 -14.10 -4.47 19.31
N ARG A 30 -15.20 -5.08 18.90
CA ARG A 30 -15.45 -5.55 17.52
C ARG A 30 -16.28 -4.53 16.77
N GLY A 31 -16.13 -4.47 15.45
CA GLY A 31 -16.84 -3.52 14.58
C GLY A 31 -16.46 -2.05 14.83
N GLN A 32 -15.42 -1.81 15.64
CA GLN A 32 -14.93 -0.48 16.00
C GLN A 32 -13.43 -0.41 15.78
N VAL A 33 -12.94 0.79 15.47
CA VAL A 33 -11.50 1.02 15.36
C VAL A 33 -10.95 1.36 16.74
N VAL A 34 -9.94 0.60 17.17
CA VAL A 34 -9.14 0.89 18.36
C VAL A 34 -7.89 1.64 17.90
N ASP A 35 -7.66 2.84 18.41
CA ASP A 35 -6.53 3.68 17.99
C ASP A 35 -5.18 3.15 18.45
N GLU A 36 -5.12 2.61 19.66
CA GLU A 36 -3.88 2.20 20.30
C GLU A 36 -4.09 0.90 21.08
N VAL A 37 -3.54 -0.18 20.54
CA VAL A 37 -3.29 -1.43 21.25
C VAL A 37 -1.79 -1.54 21.48
N LYS A 38 -1.37 -1.58 22.74
CA LYS A 38 0.04 -1.76 23.11
C LYS A 38 0.43 -3.23 23.04
N CYS A 39 1.57 -3.52 22.42
CA CYS A 39 2.07 -4.89 22.32
C CYS A 39 2.49 -5.39 23.72
N ALA A 40 2.00 -6.56 24.14
CA ALA A 40 2.28 -7.10 25.47
C ALA A 40 3.78 -7.36 25.71
N GLY A 41 4.48 -7.88 24.69
CA GLY A 41 5.91 -8.19 24.76
C GLY A 41 6.83 -6.96 24.64
N ASP A 42 6.32 -5.84 24.13
CA ASP A 42 7.04 -4.56 24.06
C ASP A 42 6.04 -3.39 24.06
N PRO A 43 5.71 -2.84 25.25
CA PRO A 43 4.74 -1.75 25.37
C PRO A 43 5.18 -0.42 24.73
N THR A 44 6.41 -0.31 24.21
CA THR A 44 6.84 0.84 23.41
C THR A 44 6.32 0.79 21.97
N GLN A 45 5.85 -0.39 21.55
CA GLN A 45 5.19 -0.62 20.27
C GLN A 45 3.68 -0.64 20.43
N SER A 46 2.99 -0.04 19.48
CA SER A 46 1.53 -0.07 19.41
C SER A 46 1.02 -0.12 17.98
N TYR A 47 -0.25 -0.47 17.83
CA TYR A 47 -0.95 -0.49 16.57
C TYR A 47 -2.40 -0.06 16.73
N ALA A 48 -2.95 0.54 15.68
CA ALA A 48 -4.40 0.67 15.53
C ALA A 48 -4.97 -0.67 15.04
N LEU A 49 -6.17 -1.02 15.48
CA LEU A 49 -6.78 -2.32 15.22
C LEU A 49 -8.23 -2.17 14.77
N TYR A 50 -8.61 -2.97 13.79
CA TYR A 50 -10.00 -3.28 13.48
C TYR A 50 -10.22 -4.79 13.52
N LEU A 51 -11.18 -5.20 14.34
CA LEU A 51 -11.74 -6.55 14.34
C LEU A 51 -13.12 -6.47 13.70
N PRO A 52 -13.44 -7.31 12.70
CA PRO A 52 -14.78 -7.36 12.15
C PRO A 52 -15.85 -7.57 13.23
N SER A 53 -17.05 -7.04 13.04
CA SER A 53 -18.12 -7.12 14.05
C SER A 53 -18.47 -8.56 14.43
N ASN A 54 -18.38 -9.46 13.46
CA ASN A 54 -18.58 -10.90 13.60
C ASN A 54 -17.32 -11.66 14.02
N TYR A 55 -16.25 -10.97 14.47
CA TYR A 55 -15.03 -11.61 14.93
C TYR A 55 -15.29 -12.61 16.07
N SER A 56 -14.73 -13.81 15.93
CA SER A 56 -14.85 -14.90 16.89
C SER A 56 -13.62 -15.80 16.83
N ARG A 57 -13.24 -16.39 17.97
CA ARG A 57 -12.07 -17.27 18.08
C ARG A 57 -12.36 -18.74 17.68
N ASP A 58 -13.59 -19.07 17.34
CA ASP A 58 -14.01 -20.40 16.88
C ASP A 58 -13.59 -20.72 15.44
N ARG A 59 -13.14 -19.70 14.69
CA ARG A 59 -12.56 -19.82 13.35
C ARG A 59 -11.31 -18.96 13.21
N THR A 60 -10.53 -19.21 12.16
CA THR A 60 -9.37 -18.41 11.80
C THR A 60 -9.75 -17.28 10.84
N TRP A 61 -8.98 -16.19 10.85
CA TRP A 61 -9.26 -14.96 10.11
C TRP A 61 -8.06 -14.53 9.27
N SER A 62 -8.32 -13.89 8.13
CA SER A 62 -7.27 -13.23 7.35
C SER A 62 -6.68 -12.07 8.14
N LEU A 63 -5.37 -11.85 8.02
CA LEU A 63 -4.68 -10.74 8.64
C LEU A 63 -4.12 -9.79 7.59
N LEU A 64 -4.40 -8.50 7.73
CA LEU A 64 -3.78 -7.42 6.96
C LEU A 64 -2.96 -6.52 7.88
N LEU A 65 -1.64 -6.59 7.77
CA LEU A 65 -0.70 -5.71 8.46
C LEU A 65 -0.45 -4.47 7.61
N ALA A 66 -0.67 -3.27 8.17
CA ALA A 66 -0.72 -2.04 7.41
C ALA A 66 0.31 -1.00 7.87
N LEU A 67 0.99 -0.36 6.91
CA LEU A 67 2.17 0.47 7.15
C LEU A 67 2.04 1.84 6.46
N HIS A 68 2.01 2.90 7.26
CA HIS A 68 1.98 4.28 6.78
C HIS A 68 3.39 4.89 6.82
N PRO A 69 3.82 5.73 5.86
CA PRO A 69 5.16 6.32 5.84
C PRO A 69 5.46 7.28 7.01
N ALA A 70 4.45 7.59 7.82
CA ALA A 70 4.50 8.53 8.93
C ALA A 70 3.90 7.96 10.23
N ALA A 71 3.91 6.63 10.41
CA ALA A 71 3.39 5.98 11.64
C ALA A 71 1.92 6.31 11.98
N ARG A 72 1.08 6.46 10.95
CA ARG A 72 -0.37 6.71 11.10
C ARG A 72 -1.16 5.42 10.95
N GLY A 73 -1.07 4.53 11.94
CA GLY A 73 -1.76 3.24 11.93
C GLY A 73 -3.27 3.40 11.76
N ARG A 74 -3.88 4.34 12.49
CA ARG A 74 -5.32 4.66 12.38
C ARG A 74 -5.77 4.98 10.96
N ALA A 75 -5.01 5.81 10.23
CA ALA A 75 -5.36 6.16 8.85
C ALA A 75 -5.37 4.95 7.91
N MET A 76 -4.45 3.99 8.13
CA MET A 76 -4.46 2.73 7.39
C MET A 76 -5.68 1.89 7.75
N VAL A 77 -5.99 1.75 9.04
CA VAL A 77 -7.15 0.97 9.49
C VAL A 77 -8.45 1.56 8.94
N ASP A 78 -8.63 2.88 9.00
CA ASP A 78 -9.83 3.54 8.46
C ASP A 78 -9.99 3.31 6.95
N ALA A 79 -8.90 3.30 6.18
CA ALA A 79 -8.95 3.04 4.74
C ALA A 79 -9.42 1.61 4.40
N TYR A 80 -9.06 0.63 5.25
CA TYR A 80 -9.36 -0.79 5.00
C TYR A 80 -10.56 -1.33 5.77
N ARG A 81 -11.12 -0.60 6.75
CA ARG A 81 -12.18 -1.09 7.65
C ARG A 81 -13.40 -1.64 6.91
N ALA A 82 -13.85 -0.97 5.85
CA ALA A 82 -15.08 -1.34 5.14
C ALA A 82 -14.90 -2.67 4.38
N ALA A 83 -13.79 -2.82 3.67
CA ALA A 83 -13.45 -4.08 3.02
C ALA A 83 -13.17 -5.19 4.04
N ALA A 84 -12.54 -4.86 5.17
CA ALA A 84 -12.26 -5.80 6.24
C ALA A 84 -13.52 -6.35 6.91
N GLU A 85 -14.52 -5.51 7.16
CA GLU A 85 -15.83 -5.92 7.66
C GLU A 85 -16.52 -6.87 6.68
N LYS A 86 -16.51 -6.51 5.39
CA LYS A 86 -17.18 -7.27 4.33
C LYS A 86 -16.55 -8.65 4.09
N TYR A 87 -15.22 -8.76 4.12
CA TYR A 87 -14.49 -9.98 3.74
C TYR A 87 -13.87 -10.75 4.91
N GLY A 88 -14.00 -10.24 6.14
CA GLY A 88 -13.49 -10.90 7.34
C GLY A 88 -11.97 -10.81 7.47
N TYR A 89 -11.43 -9.59 7.46
CA TYR A 89 -10.02 -9.33 7.73
C TYR A 89 -9.84 -8.65 9.08
N ILE A 90 -8.87 -9.13 9.85
CA ILE A 90 -8.27 -8.35 10.93
C ILE A 90 -7.33 -7.34 10.27
N VAL A 91 -7.47 -6.06 10.59
CA VAL A 91 -6.56 -5.01 10.10
C VAL A 91 -5.79 -4.42 11.26
N ALA A 92 -4.46 -4.49 11.21
CA ALA A 92 -3.59 -3.90 12.21
C ALA A 92 -2.62 -2.91 11.56
N GLY A 93 -2.78 -1.62 11.87
CA GLY A 93 -1.95 -0.54 11.35
C GLY A 93 -0.89 -0.13 12.37
N SER A 94 0.40 -0.22 12.01
CA SER A 94 1.48 0.17 12.92
C SER A 94 1.44 1.68 13.26
N ASN A 95 1.54 1.99 14.56
CA ASN A 95 1.70 3.37 15.07
C ASN A 95 3.17 3.76 15.28
N ASN A 96 4.12 2.92 14.87
CA ASN A 96 5.55 3.15 15.10
C ASN A 96 6.37 3.14 13.81
N SER A 97 6.07 2.20 12.89
CA SER A 97 6.70 2.07 11.57
C SER A 97 6.51 3.33 10.73
N ARG A 98 7.61 3.86 10.20
CA ARG A 98 7.66 5.13 9.47
C ARG A 98 8.88 5.17 8.56
N ASN A 99 8.92 6.14 7.66
CA ASN A 99 10.13 6.43 6.88
C ASN A 99 11.29 6.77 7.82
N GLY A 100 12.48 6.27 7.48
CA GLY A 100 13.68 6.39 8.30
C GLY A 100 14.38 5.05 8.46
N PRO A 101 15.07 4.82 9.60
CA PRO A 101 15.82 3.58 9.83
C PRO A 101 14.94 2.34 9.77
N TRP A 102 15.36 1.35 8.97
CA TRP A 102 14.66 0.08 8.78
C TRP A 102 14.38 -0.67 10.08
N GLN A 103 15.28 -0.57 11.05
CA GLN A 103 15.20 -1.24 12.35
C GLN A 103 13.94 -0.83 13.13
N VAL A 104 13.50 0.43 13.01
CA VAL A 104 12.28 0.91 13.69
C VAL A 104 11.05 0.17 13.15
N SER A 105 10.96 0.06 11.82
CA SER A 105 9.84 -0.60 11.17
C SER A 105 9.86 -2.11 11.38
N ILE A 106 11.04 -2.74 11.34
CA ILE A 106 11.21 -4.18 11.61
C ILE A 106 10.79 -4.52 13.05
N ALA A 107 11.30 -3.77 14.04
CA ALA A 107 10.96 -3.99 15.45
C ALA A 107 9.45 -3.83 15.70
N SER A 108 8.84 -2.80 15.10
CA SER A 108 7.39 -2.59 15.22
C SER A 108 6.57 -3.75 14.65
N ILE A 109 6.94 -4.24 13.46
CA ILE A 109 6.23 -5.35 12.82
C ILE A 109 6.42 -6.64 13.62
N GLN A 110 7.62 -6.93 14.12
CA GLN A 110 7.88 -8.10 14.94
C GLN A 110 7.04 -8.09 16.23
N ALA A 111 7.03 -6.96 16.96
CA ALA A 111 6.25 -6.84 18.19
C ALA A 111 4.74 -6.93 17.93
N MET A 112 4.25 -6.27 16.87
CA MET A 112 2.84 -6.29 16.47
C MET A 112 2.41 -7.71 16.05
N SER A 113 3.18 -8.40 15.20
CA SER A 113 2.86 -9.76 14.78
C SER A 113 2.83 -10.73 15.96
N ALA A 114 3.83 -10.68 16.85
CA ALA A 114 3.87 -11.55 18.03
C ALA A 114 2.67 -11.32 18.98
N ASP A 115 2.28 -10.05 19.17
CA ASP A 115 1.11 -9.71 19.99
C ASP A 115 -0.20 -10.19 19.34
N LEU A 116 -0.35 -10.00 18.03
CA LEU A 116 -1.53 -10.45 17.28
C LEU A 116 -1.66 -11.98 17.26
N GLU A 117 -0.56 -12.72 17.08
CA GLU A 117 -0.55 -14.18 17.09
C GLU A 117 -0.99 -14.75 18.45
N GLN A 118 -0.67 -14.07 19.56
CA GLN A 118 -1.11 -14.48 20.89
C GLN A 118 -2.58 -14.10 21.16
N ARG A 119 -3.04 -12.99 20.61
CA ARG A 119 -4.37 -12.43 20.89
C ARG A 119 -5.46 -12.91 19.95
N MET A 120 -5.12 -13.22 18.70
CA MET A 120 -6.10 -13.41 17.64
C MET A 120 -6.04 -14.83 17.06
N SER A 121 -7.16 -15.25 16.48
CA SER A 121 -7.26 -16.50 15.72
C SER A 121 -6.99 -16.19 14.25
N ILE A 122 -5.75 -16.33 13.81
CA ILE A 122 -5.28 -15.94 12.48
C ILE A 122 -5.07 -17.19 11.62
N ASP A 123 -5.49 -17.11 10.36
CA ASP A 123 -5.14 -18.09 9.34
C ASP A 123 -3.71 -17.81 8.85
N ALA A 124 -2.77 -18.69 9.23
CA ALA A 124 -1.35 -18.56 8.88
C ALA A 124 -1.08 -18.59 7.36
N ASN A 125 -2.02 -19.07 6.54
CA ASN A 125 -1.90 -19.05 5.09
C ASN A 125 -2.47 -17.77 4.46
N ARG A 126 -3.12 -16.91 5.25
CA ARG A 126 -3.83 -15.70 4.79
C ARG A 126 -3.36 -14.47 5.54
N VAL A 127 -2.03 -14.32 5.61
CA VAL A 127 -1.35 -13.12 6.09
C VAL A 127 -0.95 -12.24 4.91
N TYR A 128 -1.35 -10.98 4.95
CA TYR A 128 -1.11 -9.99 3.91
C TYR A 128 -0.49 -8.74 4.49
N LEU A 129 0.21 -7.98 3.65
CA LEU A 129 0.76 -6.69 4.00
C LEU A 129 0.19 -5.61 3.11
N THR A 130 0.06 -4.39 3.63
CA THR A 130 -0.21 -3.22 2.82
C THR A 130 0.60 -2.03 3.31
N GLY A 131 0.90 -1.11 2.40
CA GLY A 131 1.43 0.18 2.81
C GLY A 131 1.28 1.24 1.74
N LEU A 132 1.57 2.47 2.17
CA LEU A 132 1.65 3.65 1.31
C LEU A 132 3.11 4.09 1.19
N SER A 133 3.59 4.36 -0.02
CA SER A 133 4.91 4.98 -0.26
C SER A 133 6.03 4.24 0.47
N GLY A 134 6.82 4.88 1.33
CA GLY A 134 7.83 4.18 2.15
C GLY A 134 7.26 3.07 3.05
N GLY A 135 6.00 3.16 3.49
CA GLY A 135 5.30 2.04 4.13
C GLY A 135 5.05 0.86 3.19
N ALA A 136 4.77 1.10 1.90
CA ALA A 136 4.67 0.04 0.89
C ALA A 136 6.03 -0.63 0.64
N ARG A 137 7.11 0.15 0.63
CA ARG A 137 8.48 -0.36 0.57
C ARG A 137 8.77 -1.28 1.76
N VAL A 138 8.35 -0.89 2.97
CA VAL A 138 8.46 -1.74 4.16
C VAL A 138 7.64 -3.02 4.02
N ALA A 139 6.39 -2.93 3.55
CA ALA A 139 5.53 -4.09 3.30
C ALA A 139 6.22 -5.08 2.33
N MET A 140 6.75 -4.59 1.22
CA MET A 140 7.49 -5.40 0.25
C MET A 140 8.75 -6.02 0.85
N GLN A 141 9.55 -5.26 1.63
CA GLN A 141 10.76 -5.78 2.26
C GLN A 141 10.45 -6.92 3.24
N VAL A 142 9.40 -6.76 4.05
CA VAL A 142 8.97 -7.77 5.03
C VAL A 142 8.45 -9.01 4.31
N ALA A 143 7.64 -8.83 3.27
CA ALA A 143 7.12 -9.93 2.47
C ALA A 143 8.26 -10.74 1.81
N LEU A 144 9.28 -10.07 1.27
CA LEU A 144 10.46 -10.72 0.67
C LEU A 144 11.26 -11.56 1.67
N GLY A 145 11.29 -11.14 2.93
CA GLY A 145 11.95 -11.88 4.02
C GLY A 145 11.07 -12.94 4.68
N SER A 146 9.81 -13.09 4.26
CA SER A 146 8.82 -13.94 4.92
C SER A 146 8.39 -15.12 4.04
N LYS A 147 8.07 -16.24 4.69
CA LYS A 147 7.49 -17.43 4.03
C LYS A 147 5.97 -17.52 4.19
N ILE A 148 5.38 -16.72 5.08
CA ILE A 148 3.95 -16.82 5.44
C ILE A 148 3.10 -15.74 4.78
N VAL A 149 3.72 -14.68 4.23
CA VAL A 149 2.98 -13.60 3.55
C VAL A 149 2.46 -14.12 2.21
N ALA A 150 1.15 -14.14 2.05
CA ALA A 150 0.47 -14.59 0.84
C ALA A 150 0.39 -13.51 -0.24
N GLY A 151 0.36 -12.24 0.15
CA GLY A 151 0.29 -11.13 -0.80
C GLY A 151 0.55 -9.75 -0.19
N VAL A 152 0.81 -8.78 -1.07
CA VAL A 152 1.06 -7.37 -0.71
C VAL A 152 0.15 -6.44 -1.52
N ILE A 153 -0.50 -5.50 -0.84
CA ILE A 153 -1.16 -4.34 -1.47
C ILE A 153 -0.22 -3.14 -1.38
N ALA A 154 0.46 -2.83 -2.47
CA ALA A 154 1.49 -1.82 -2.57
C ALA A 154 0.93 -0.51 -3.15
N SER A 155 0.70 0.49 -2.30
CA SER A 155 0.18 1.80 -2.72
C SER A 155 1.33 2.79 -2.89
N SER A 156 1.47 3.36 -4.08
CA SER A 156 2.39 4.46 -4.37
C SER A 156 3.88 4.18 -4.12
N ALA A 157 4.30 2.92 -3.99
CA ALA A 157 5.69 2.46 -4.18
C ALA A 157 5.70 0.92 -4.27
N GLY A 158 6.74 0.36 -4.89
CA GLY A 158 6.95 -1.08 -5.00
C GLY A 158 8.11 -1.54 -4.12
N TYR A 159 9.13 -2.13 -4.75
CA TYR A 159 10.29 -2.69 -4.07
C TYR A 159 11.05 -1.65 -3.23
N PRO A 160 11.77 -2.05 -2.17
CA PRO A 160 12.56 -1.15 -1.33
C PRO A 160 13.59 -0.32 -2.10
N ASP A 161 14.18 -0.90 -3.14
CA ASP A 161 15.18 -0.31 -4.02
C ASP A 161 14.61 0.30 -5.30
N SER A 162 13.28 0.34 -5.44
CA SER A 162 12.57 0.72 -6.67
C SER A 162 12.93 -0.13 -7.90
N LYS A 163 13.63 -1.26 -7.73
CA LYS A 163 14.05 -2.12 -8.85
C LYS A 163 13.07 -3.28 -9.01
N PRO A 164 12.27 -3.30 -10.08
CA PRO A 164 11.32 -4.38 -10.28
C PRO A 164 12.05 -5.69 -10.56
N ARG A 165 11.57 -6.76 -9.91
CA ARG A 165 12.00 -8.14 -10.16
C ARG A 165 10.82 -8.90 -10.76
N LYS A 166 11.10 -9.89 -11.61
CA LYS A 166 10.06 -10.62 -12.37
C LYS A 166 9.19 -11.53 -11.50
N SER A 167 9.81 -12.23 -10.56
CA SER A 167 9.14 -13.26 -9.76
C SER A 167 9.21 -12.94 -8.27
N LEU A 168 8.11 -13.23 -7.59
CA LEU A 168 7.86 -13.06 -6.16
C LEU A 168 7.18 -14.31 -5.61
N PRO A 169 7.45 -14.68 -4.35
CA PRO A 169 6.80 -15.81 -3.68
C PRO A 169 5.37 -15.49 -3.19
N PHE A 170 4.90 -14.26 -3.38
CA PHE A 170 3.60 -13.75 -2.96
C PHE A 170 2.98 -12.90 -4.07
N VAL A 171 1.64 -12.80 -4.08
CA VAL A 171 0.90 -12.03 -5.09
C VAL A 171 0.95 -10.53 -4.80
N VAL A 172 0.85 -9.66 -5.81
CA VAL A 172 0.96 -8.20 -5.63
C VAL A 172 -0.21 -7.44 -6.24
N PHE A 173 -0.89 -6.63 -5.44
CA PHE A 173 -1.81 -5.61 -5.93
C PHE A 173 -1.15 -4.24 -5.82
N GLY A 174 -0.76 -3.65 -6.95
CA GLY A 174 -0.23 -2.29 -7.02
C GLY A 174 -1.33 -1.26 -7.17
N THR A 175 -1.15 -0.07 -6.60
CA THR A 175 -2.02 1.07 -6.89
C THR A 175 -1.29 2.40 -6.83
N ALA A 176 -1.70 3.36 -7.66
CA ALA A 176 -1.19 4.73 -7.65
C ALA A 176 -2.24 5.71 -8.20
N GLY A 177 -2.18 6.96 -7.75
CA GLY A 177 -2.95 8.05 -8.35
C GLY A 177 -2.38 8.49 -9.71
N THR A 178 -3.22 9.08 -10.57
CA THR A 178 -2.81 9.64 -11.88
C THR A 178 -1.79 10.77 -11.78
N GLU A 179 -1.75 11.51 -10.67
CA GLU A 179 -0.75 12.56 -10.35
C GLU A 179 0.25 12.12 -9.27
N ASP A 180 0.32 10.83 -8.97
CA ASP A 180 1.30 10.28 -8.03
C ASP A 180 2.71 10.34 -8.63
N PHE A 181 3.67 10.88 -7.88
CA PHE A 181 5.04 10.97 -8.36
C PHE A 181 5.74 9.60 -8.48
N ASN A 182 5.21 8.56 -7.84
CA ASN A 182 5.66 7.17 -7.99
C ASN A 182 4.80 6.39 -9.00
N TYR A 183 3.89 7.04 -9.75
CA TYR A 183 3.06 6.40 -10.78
C TYR A 183 3.89 5.50 -11.70
N ILE A 184 4.97 6.05 -12.26
CA ILE A 184 5.80 5.32 -13.22
C ILE A 184 6.53 4.13 -12.59
N GLU A 185 6.88 4.19 -11.30
CA GLU A 185 7.45 3.06 -10.58
C GLU A 185 6.50 1.85 -10.60
N LEU A 186 5.21 2.06 -10.32
CA LEU A 186 4.21 1.00 -10.32
C LEU A 186 3.90 0.50 -11.74
N ARG A 187 3.89 1.38 -12.74
CA ARG A 187 3.76 0.98 -14.16
C ARG A 187 4.91 0.10 -14.62
N MET A 188 6.14 0.42 -14.23
CA MET A 188 7.31 -0.40 -14.54
C MET A 188 7.29 -1.72 -13.78
N LEU A 189 6.78 -1.74 -12.54
CA LEU A 189 6.58 -2.96 -11.76
C LEU A 189 5.57 -3.90 -12.43
N ASP A 190 4.38 -3.41 -12.77
CA ASP A 190 3.33 -4.14 -13.48
C ASP A 190 3.86 -4.76 -14.79
N ARG A 191 4.59 -3.96 -15.57
CA ARG A 191 5.22 -4.45 -16.81
C ARG A 191 6.24 -5.57 -16.59
N ALA A 192 6.95 -5.55 -15.46
CA ALA A 192 8.06 -6.47 -15.21
C ALA A 192 7.64 -7.77 -14.54
N LEU A 193 6.57 -7.75 -13.73
CA LEU A 193 6.13 -8.91 -12.96
C LEU A 193 5.56 -10.00 -13.86
N THR A 194 5.89 -11.24 -13.53
CA THR A 194 5.28 -12.46 -14.08
C THR A 194 4.50 -13.23 -13.02
N THR A 195 4.77 -12.97 -11.73
CA THR A 195 3.93 -13.43 -10.61
C THR A 195 2.52 -12.85 -10.77
N PRO A 196 1.44 -13.55 -10.35
CA PRO A 196 0.10 -12.98 -10.36
C PRO A 196 0.07 -11.61 -9.66
N HIS A 197 -0.34 -10.60 -10.42
CA HIS A 197 -0.39 -9.22 -9.97
C HIS A 197 -1.51 -8.45 -10.66
N ARG A 198 -1.86 -7.30 -10.08
CA ARG A 198 -2.78 -6.34 -10.68
C ARG A 198 -2.31 -4.93 -10.38
N LEU A 199 -2.56 -3.99 -11.29
CA LEU A 199 -2.32 -2.56 -11.08
C LEU A 199 -3.61 -1.77 -11.25
N ALA A 200 -4.05 -1.09 -10.19
CA ALA A 200 -5.18 -0.17 -10.23
C ALA A 200 -4.69 1.29 -10.18
N ILE A 201 -4.96 2.05 -11.25
CA ILE A 201 -4.71 3.50 -11.30
C ILE A 201 -6.03 4.24 -11.06
N PHE A 202 -6.02 5.20 -10.14
CA PHE A 202 -7.19 6.02 -9.81
C PHE A 202 -6.92 7.51 -10.02
N GLU A 203 -7.97 8.30 -10.26
CA GLU A 203 -7.84 9.76 -10.30
C GLU A 203 -7.48 10.29 -8.90
N GLY A 204 -6.28 10.87 -8.78
CA GLY A 204 -5.76 11.29 -7.49
C GLY A 204 -4.25 11.48 -7.51
N GLY A 205 -3.68 11.76 -6.35
CA GLY A 205 -2.23 11.98 -6.18
C GLY A 205 -1.58 10.93 -5.30
N HIS A 206 -0.57 11.36 -4.55
CA HIS A 206 0.16 10.52 -3.60
C HIS A 206 -0.58 10.39 -2.26
N THR A 207 -1.68 9.63 -2.26
CA THR A 207 -2.58 9.45 -1.12
C THR A 207 -2.87 7.97 -0.89
N LEU A 208 -3.53 7.64 0.24
CA LEU A 208 -4.15 6.33 0.37
C LEU A 208 -5.18 6.12 -0.77
N PRO A 209 -5.33 4.88 -1.26
CA PRO A 209 -6.30 4.56 -2.29
C PRO A 209 -7.72 4.85 -1.82
N PRO A 210 -8.63 5.27 -2.72
CA PRO A 210 -10.04 5.43 -2.39
C PRO A 210 -10.69 4.07 -2.10
N GLU A 211 -11.83 4.10 -1.40
CA GLU A 211 -12.51 2.90 -0.89
C GLU A 211 -12.75 1.82 -1.96
N HIS A 212 -13.15 2.21 -3.18
CA HIS A 212 -13.40 1.24 -4.26
C HIS A 212 -12.13 0.52 -4.73
N VAL A 213 -10.96 1.18 -4.70
CA VAL A 213 -9.67 0.53 -5.03
C VAL A 213 -9.23 -0.40 -3.91
N VAL A 214 -9.45 0.00 -2.66
CA VAL A 214 -9.20 -0.88 -1.49
C VAL A 214 -10.07 -2.14 -1.57
N LEU A 215 -11.35 -1.96 -1.88
CA LEU A 215 -12.29 -3.06 -2.06
C LEU A 215 -11.83 -4.00 -3.18
N ASP A 216 -11.49 -3.47 -4.35
CA ASP A 216 -10.97 -4.24 -5.48
C ASP A 216 -9.71 -5.02 -5.11
N ALA A 217 -8.82 -4.44 -4.30
CA ALA A 217 -7.60 -5.10 -3.85
C ALA A 217 -7.90 -6.30 -2.95
N ILE A 218 -8.82 -6.15 -1.99
CA ILE A 218 -9.22 -7.25 -1.11
C ILE A 218 -9.97 -8.34 -1.88
N GLU A 219 -10.90 -7.97 -2.75
CA GLU A 219 -11.61 -8.91 -3.63
C GLU A 219 -10.64 -9.71 -4.51
N TRP A 220 -9.63 -9.04 -5.05
CA TRP A 220 -8.59 -9.71 -5.83
C TRP A 220 -7.76 -10.69 -4.99
N LEU A 221 -7.40 -10.34 -3.75
CA LEU A 221 -6.73 -11.26 -2.82
C LEU A 221 -7.59 -12.49 -2.50
N GLU A 222 -8.93 -12.35 -2.40
CA GLU A 222 -9.83 -13.50 -2.23
C GLU A 222 -9.73 -14.47 -3.42
N LEU A 223 -9.75 -13.95 -4.65
CA LEU A 223 -9.62 -14.76 -5.86
C LEU A 223 -8.25 -15.47 -5.91
N GLN A 224 -7.15 -14.77 -5.59
CA GLN A 224 -5.82 -15.39 -5.54
C GLN A 224 -5.72 -16.45 -4.44
N ALA A 225 -6.36 -16.23 -3.29
CA ALA A 225 -6.42 -17.22 -2.21
C ALA A 225 -7.14 -18.50 -2.66
N MET A 226 -8.25 -18.37 -3.39
CA MET A 226 -8.97 -19.53 -3.95
C MET A 226 -8.17 -20.25 -5.03
N LYS A 227 -7.54 -19.52 -5.96
CA LYS A 227 -6.71 -20.09 -7.03
C LYS A 227 -5.51 -20.87 -6.51
N SER A 228 -4.97 -20.44 -5.38
CA SER A 228 -3.81 -21.07 -4.75
C SER A 228 -4.16 -22.07 -3.65
N GLY A 229 -5.44 -22.36 -3.44
CA GLY A 229 -5.90 -23.32 -2.42
C GLY A 229 -5.78 -22.84 -0.97
N ARG A 230 -5.46 -21.55 -0.74
CA ARG A 230 -5.38 -20.93 0.59
C ARG A 230 -6.77 -20.60 1.18
N LYS A 231 -7.79 -20.54 0.32
CA LYS A 231 -9.20 -20.39 0.69
C LYS A 231 -10.01 -21.42 -0.09
N THR A 232 -10.96 -22.09 0.57
CA THR A 232 -11.95 -22.92 -0.13
C THR A 232 -12.71 -22.08 -1.14
N ARG A 233 -12.94 -22.62 -2.33
CA ARG A 233 -13.71 -21.92 -3.37
C ARG A 233 -15.10 -21.55 -2.85
N ASP A 234 -15.44 -20.28 -3.01
CA ASP A 234 -16.75 -19.73 -2.70
C ASP A 234 -17.40 -19.35 -4.02
N GLU A 235 -18.22 -20.26 -4.55
CA GLU A 235 -18.77 -20.13 -5.91
C GLU A 235 -19.68 -18.89 -6.03
N ALA A 236 -20.44 -18.55 -4.98
CA ALA A 236 -21.28 -17.36 -4.97
C ALA A 236 -20.45 -16.08 -5.01
N LEU A 237 -19.35 -16.02 -4.25
CA LEU A 237 -18.45 -14.87 -4.32
C LEU A 237 -17.75 -14.78 -5.68
N ILE A 238 -17.31 -15.90 -6.26
CA ILE A 238 -16.70 -15.91 -7.58
C ILE A 238 -17.68 -15.36 -8.62
N ASP A 239 -18.94 -15.81 -8.64
CA ASP A 239 -19.97 -15.31 -9.56
C ASP A 239 -20.23 -13.82 -9.38
N GLN A 240 -20.41 -13.37 -8.13
CA GLN A 240 -20.64 -11.95 -7.82
C GLN A 240 -19.50 -11.07 -8.35
N LEU A 241 -18.24 -11.47 -8.12
CA LEU A 241 -17.08 -10.72 -8.58
C LEU A 241 -16.97 -10.76 -10.10
N PHE A 242 -17.22 -11.91 -10.72
CA PHE A 242 -17.20 -12.06 -12.17
C PHE A 242 -18.20 -11.13 -12.85
N ASP A 243 -19.45 -11.13 -12.39
CA ASP A 243 -20.53 -10.25 -12.87
C ASP A 243 -20.20 -8.77 -12.65
N THR A 244 -19.51 -8.45 -11.54
CA THR A 244 -19.05 -7.08 -11.28
C THR A 244 -18.01 -6.65 -12.32
N ARG A 245 -17.03 -7.50 -12.64
CA ARG A 245 -16.04 -7.20 -13.68
C ARG A 245 -16.67 -7.15 -15.09
N GLN A 246 -17.65 -8.00 -15.38
CA GLN A 246 -18.40 -7.93 -16.64
C GLN A 246 -19.20 -6.63 -16.80
N ARG A 247 -19.86 -6.16 -15.73
CA ARG A 247 -20.56 -4.86 -15.74
C ARG A 247 -19.60 -3.69 -15.96
N ALA A 248 -18.42 -3.72 -15.35
CA ALA A 248 -17.39 -2.71 -15.59
C ALA A 248 -16.90 -2.71 -17.06
N ILE A 249 -16.73 -3.89 -17.66
CA ILE A 249 -16.40 -4.02 -19.09
C ILE A 249 -17.52 -3.44 -19.97
N ALA A 250 -18.79 -3.73 -19.66
CA ALA A 250 -19.94 -3.25 -20.41
C ALA A 250 -20.13 -1.72 -20.31
N ALA A 251 -19.75 -1.11 -19.19
CA ALA A 251 -19.81 0.33 -18.98
C ALA A 251 -18.65 1.10 -19.65
N SER A 252 -17.57 0.42 -20.04
CA SER A 252 -16.42 1.06 -20.69
C SER A 252 -16.67 1.31 -22.17
N THR A 253 -16.32 2.50 -22.65
CA THR A 253 -16.49 2.92 -24.06
C THR A 253 -15.19 2.92 -24.85
N SER A 254 -14.03 2.89 -24.19
CA SER A 254 -12.72 2.89 -24.85
C SER A 254 -12.34 1.45 -25.24
N PRO A 255 -12.11 1.15 -26.53
CA PRO A 255 -11.68 -0.19 -26.98
C PRO A 255 -10.39 -0.67 -26.30
N ALA A 256 -9.44 0.23 -26.05
CA ALA A 256 -8.20 -0.09 -25.34
C ALA A 256 -8.46 -0.40 -23.86
N ALA A 257 -9.34 0.36 -23.19
CA ALA A 257 -9.72 0.07 -21.81
C ALA A 257 -10.51 -1.26 -21.71
N ILE A 258 -11.41 -1.53 -22.66
CA ILE A 258 -12.14 -2.80 -22.74
C ILE A 258 -11.16 -3.96 -22.91
N ALA A 259 -10.17 -3.85 -23.80
CA ALA A 259 -9.15 -4.88 -24.00
C ALA A 259 -8.37 -5.17 -22.71
N HIS A 260 -7.99 -4.13 -21.97
CA HIS A 260 -7.35 -4.29 -20.66
C HIS A 260 -8.27 -4.97 -19.63
N LEU A 261 -9.51 -4.50 -19.47
CA LEU A 261 -10.45 -5.07 -18.51
C LEU A 261 -10.79 -6.54 -18.80
N LEU A 262 -10.89 -6.91 -20.09
CA LEU A 262 -11.08 -8.31 -20.50
C LEU A 262 -9.87 -9.17 -20.18
N LYS A 263 -8.65 -8.64 -20.35
CA LYS A 263 -7.42 -9.32 -19.97
C LYS A 263 -7.36 -9.55 -18.46
N ASP A 264 -7.63 -8.51 -17.66
CA ASP A 264 -7.71 -8.61 -16.20
C ASP A 264 -8.74 -9.66 -15.77
N LEU A 265 -9.94 -9.64 -16.35
CA LEU A 265 -10.98 -10.63 -16.06
C LEU A 265 -10.50 -12.06 -16.41
N ALA A 266 -9.83 -12.24 -17.55
CA ALA A 266 -9.31 -13.55 -17.91
C ALA A 266 -8.23 -14.02 -16.92
N ASP A 267 -7.30 -13.15 -16.54
CA ASP A 267 -6.21 -13.49 -15.62
C ASP A 267 -6.71 -13.76 -14.19
N ASP A 268 -7.63 -12.93 -13.70
CA ASP A 268 -8.19 -13.03 -12.36
C ASP A 268 -9.02 -14.30 -12.17
N PHE A 269 -9.80 -14.69 -13.19
CA PHE A 269 -10.74 -15.81 -13.10
C PHE A 269 -10.27 -17.10 -13.78
N ASN A 270 -9.09 -17.12 -14.40
CA ASN A 270 -8.52 -18.35 -14.95
C ASN A 270 -8.43 -19.45 -13.87
N GLY A 271 -9.01 -20.62 -14.15
CA GLY A 271 -9.14 -21.73 -13.20
C GLY A 271 -10.32 -21.62 -12.23
N LEU A 272 -10.99 -20.47 -12.17
CA LEU A 272 -12.22 -20.26 -11.38
C LEU A 272 -13.48 -20.27 -12.25
N ARG A 273 -13.43 -19.70 -13.46
CA ARG A 273 -14.54 -19.67 -14.43
C ARG A 273 -14.02 -19.92 -15.85
N ASP A 274 -14.93 -20.18 -16.79
CA ASP A 274 -14.58 -20.16 -18.21
C ASP A 274 -14.36 -18.71 -18.68
N VAL A 275 -13.12 -18.42 -19.05
CA VAL A 275 -12.68 -17.10 -19.51
C VAL A 275 -12.32 -17.07 -20.99
N SER A 276 -12.57 -18.16 -21.72
CA SER A 276 -12.16 -18.33 -23.13
C SER A 276 -12.69 -17.21 -24.03
N ALA A 277 -13.98 -16.85 -23.88
CA ALA A 277 -14.60 -15.76 -24.63
C ALA A 277 -13.98 -14.39 -24.31
N ALA A 278 -13.68 -14.12 -23.04
CA ALA A 278 -13.04 -12.88 -22.63
C ALA A 278 -11.62 -12.77 -23.17
N ALA A 279 -10.83 -13.85 -23.06
CA ALA A 279 -9.47 -13.93 -23.59
C ALA A 279 -9.44 -13.78 -25.12
N ALA A 280 -10.37 -14.42 -25.84
CA ALA A 280 -10.49 -14.29 -27.29
C ALA A 280 -10.83 -12.85 -27.70
N ARG A 281 -11.80 -12.21 -27.02
CA ARG A 281 -12.18 -10.82 -27.28
C ARG A 281 -11.04 -9.83 -26.96
N ALA A 282 -10.32 -10.04 -25.86
CA ALA A 282 -9.13 -9.24 -25.53
C ALA A 282 -8.06 -9.34 -26.63
N SER A 283 -7.80 -10.57 -27.10
CA SER A 283 -6.85 -10.82 -28.19
C SER A 283 -7.27 -10.14 -29.49
N GLU A 284 -8.55 -10.22 -29.85
CA GLU A 284 -9.08 -9.59 -31.07
C GLU A 284 -8.99 -8.06 -31.01
N LEU A 285 -9.44 -7.44 -29.91
CA LEU A 285 -9.32 -5.99 -29.72
C LEU A 285 -7.86 -5.55 -29.76
N SER A 286 -6.94 -6.31 -29.17
CA SER A 286 -5.51 -5.95 -29.14
C SER A 286 -4.84 -5.90 -30.53
N LYS A 287 -5.43 -6.57 -31.53
CA LYS A 287 -4.96 -6.57 -32.93
C LYS A 287 -5.50 -5.39 -33.73
N GLN A 288 -6.57 -4.73 -33.27
CA GLN A 288 -7.12 -3.56 -33.96
C GLN A 288 -6.10 -2.42 -33.96
N LYS A 289 -6.02 -1.70 -35.09
CA LYS A 289 -4.96 -0.70 -35.33
C LYS A 289 -5.00 0.43 -34.30
N ASP A 290 -6.20 0.93 -33.98
CA ASP A 290 -6.44 1.99 -33.02
C ASP A 290 -6.08 1.55 -31.59
N VAL A 291 -6.50 0.35 -31.16
CA VAL A 291 -6.15 -0.22 -29.86
C VAL A 291 -4.64 -0.42 -29.75
N LYS A 292 -4.01 -1.07 -30.74
CA LYS A 292 -2.56 -1.27 -30.78
C LYS A 292 -1.81 0.07 -30.70
N SER A 293 -2.29 1.09 -31.41
CA SER A 293 -1.69 2.43 -31.38
C SER A 293 -1.85 3.10 -30.02
N ALA A 294 -3.02 2.98 -29.39
CA ALA A 294 -3.29 3.51 -28.05
C ALA A 294 -2.39 2.85 -26.98
N LEU A 295 -2.29 1.51 -27.00
CA LEU A 295 -1.42 0.75 -26.10
C LEU A 295 0.07 1.07 -26.32
N ALA A 296 0.49 1.17 -27.58
CA ALA A 296 1.86 1.55 -27.93
C ALA A 296 2.19 2.98 -27.48
N ARG A 297 1.24 3.92 -27.62
CA ARG A 297 1.39 5.29 -27.14
C ARG A 297 1.52 5.34 -25.62
N GLN A 298 0.66 4.64 -24.88
CA GLN A 298 0.75 4.57 -23.43
C GLN A 298 2.11 4.00 -22.98
N ARG A 299 2.58 2.93 -23.64
CA ARG A 299 3.91 2.37 -23.35
C ARG A 299 5.04 3.34 -23.66
N ALA A 300 4.98 4.03 -24.79
CA ALA A 300 5.98 5.03 -25.16
C ALA A 300 5.97 6.22 -24.18
N ASP A 301 4.80 6.60 -23.67
CA ASP A 301 4.64 7.63 -22.66
C ASP A 301 5.27 7.23 -21.32
N ASP A 302 5.00 6.01 -20.86
CA ASP A 302 5.62 5.44 -19.67
C ASP A 302 7.16 5.38 -19.83
N ASP A 303 7.65 4.87 -20.97
CA ASP A 303 9.09 4.80 -21.25
C ASP A 303 9.76 6.18 -21.34
N ALA A 304 9.04 7.20 -21.83
CA ALA A 304 9.55 8.57 -21.85
C ALA A 304 9.63 9.16 -20.44
N GLU A 305 8.64 8.93 -19.59
CA GLU A 305 8.67 9.39 -18.19
C GLU A 305 9.79 8.70 -17.39
N ALA A 306 9.98 7.40 -17.58
CA ALA A 306 11.08 6.65 -16.96
C ALA A 306 12.46 7.20 -17.38
N ARG A 307 12.68 7.42 -18.69
CA ARG A 307 13.92 8.02 -19.20
C ARG A 307 14.17 9.42 -18.64
N GLN A 308 13.12 10.25 -18.51
CA GLN A 308 13.25 11.58 -17.93
C GLN A 308 13.74 11.53 -16.48
N LEU A 309 13.24 10.57 -15.68
CA LEU A 309 13.72 10.38 -14.31
C LEU A 309 15.16 9.87 -14.28
N ASP A 310 15.53 8.92 -15.14
CA ASP A 310 16.90 8.41 -15.23
C ASP A 310 17.90 9.52 -15.59
N GLU A 311 17.56 10.39 -16.55
CA GLU A 311 18.36 11.55 -16.91
C GLU A 311 18.55 12.50 -15.72
N VAL A 312 17.49 12.78 -14.97
CA VAL A 312 17.58 13.64 -13.79
C VAL A 312 18.41 13.00 -12.69
N PHE A 313 18.26 11.70 -12.44
CA PHE A 313 19.07 10.99 -11.44
C PHE A 313 20.55 10.93 -11.83
N ALA A 314 20.86 10.83 -13.13
CA ALA A 314 22.24 10.96 -13.62
C ALA A 314 22.81 12.37 -13.38
N LEU A 315 22.01 13.42 -13.57
CA LEU A 315 22.42 14.79 -13.23
C LEU A 315 22.59 14.98 -11.71
N GLU A 316 21.68 14.45 -10.90
CA GLU A 316 21.82 14.45 -9.43
C GLU A 316 23.10 13.74 -8.97
N ALA A 317 23.48 12.64 -9.62
CA ALA A 317 24.76 11.99 -9.35
C ALA A 317 25.95 12.87 -9.76
N GLY A 318 25.83 13.64 -10.85
CA GLY A 318 26.82 14.63 -11.27
C GLY A 318 26.93 15.85 -10.34
N VAL A 319 25.87 16.23 -9.63
CA VAL A 319 25.93 17.24 -8.55
C VAL A 319 26.80 16.75 -7.38
N ARG A 320 26.86 15.45 -7.11
CA ARG A 320 27.75 14.91 -6.05
C ARG A 320 29.22 14.84 -6.46
N ASP A 321 29.52 15.08 -7.73
CA ASP A 321 30.84 14.96 -8.31
C ASP A 321 31.42 16.35 -8.55
N GLU A 322 32.50 16.69 -7.84
CA GLU A 322 33.13 18.03 -7.90
C GLU A 322 33.45 18.47 -9.34
N SER A 323 33.86 17.54 -10.21
CA SER A 323 34.23 17.83 -11.60
C SER A 323 33.03 18.15 -12.49
N ARG A 324 31.85 17.64 -12.13
CA ARG A 324 30.59 17.77 -12.89
C ARG A 324 29.55 18.65 -12.21
N HIS A 325 29.84 19.16 -11.02
CA HIS A 325 28.89 19.87 -10.15
C HIS A 325 28.21 21.03 -10.87
N LEU A 326 28.98 22.00 -11.34
CA LEU A 326 28.46 23.22 -11.97
C LEU A 326 27.67 22.93 -13.25
N GLU A 327 28.16 22.03 -14.09
CA GLU A 327 27.46 21.62 -15.32
C GLU A 327 26.13 20.94 -14.98
N SER A 328 26.16 19.98 -14.06
CA SER A 328 24.99 19.20 -13.67
C SER A 328 23.93 20.08 -13.03
N LEU A 329 24.33 20.99 -12.14
CA LEU A 329 23.43 21.94 -11.50
C LEU A 329 22.80 22.92 -12.51
N GLY A 330 23.58 23.41 -13.48
CA GLY A 330 23.09 24.25 -14.57
C GLY A 330 22.04 23.51 -15.41
N ARG A 331 22.33 22.27 -15.82
CA ARG A 331 21.39 21.44 -16.59
C ARG A 331 20.13 21.11 -15.81
N LEU A 332 20.24 20.86 -14.50
CA LEU A 332 19.09 20.66 -13.61
C LEU A 332 18.22 21.92 -13.52
N ARG A 333 18.81 23.11 -13.41
CA ARG A 333 18.06 24.38 -13.40
C ARG A 333 17.24 24.56 -14.68
N ASP A 334 17.86 24.35 -15.84
CA ASP A 334 17.18 24.47 -17.13
C ASP A 334 16.06 23.42 -17.27
N TRP A 335 16.33 22.20 -16.83
CA TRP A 335 15.34 21.12 -16.82
C TRP A 335 14.14 21.45 -15.92
N LEU A 336 14.39 21.88 -14.67
CA LEU A 336 13.36 22.24 -13.70
C LEU A 336 12.49 23.40 -14.21
N SER A 337 13.11 24.42 -14.81
CA SER A 337 12.40 25.56 -15.42
C SER A 337 11.48 25.14 -16.56
N ARG A 338 11.93 24.25 -17.46
CA ARG A 338 11.07 23.71 -18.54
C ARG A 338 9.93 22.87 -17.96
N CYS A 339 10.23 22.00 -17.01
CA CYS A 339 9.24 21.11 -16.39
C CYS A 339 8.17 21.89 -15.62
N ALA A 340 8.56 22.92 -14.84
CA ALA A 340 7.64 23.79 -14.12
C ALA A 340 6.67 24.52 -15.07
N ARG A 341 7.17 25.09 -16.18
CA ARG A 341 6.30 25.71 -17.20
C ARG A 341 5.28 24.73 -17.78
N GLN A 342 5.67 23.48 -18.01
CA GLN A 342 4.74 22.44 -18.47
C GLN A 342 3.73 22.04 -17.40
N ALA A 343 4.17 21.94 -16.13
CA ALA A 343 3.33 21.58 -14.99
C ALA A 343 2.25 22.65 -14.66
N ASP A 344 2.55 23.91 -14.98
CA ASP A 344 1.68 25.08 -14.75
C ASP A 344 0.79 25.41 -15.96
N ALA A 345 0.81 24.58 -17.03
CA ALA A 345 -0.06 24.77 -18.18
C ALA A 345 -1.55 24.81 -17.79
N ALA A 346 -2.30 25.77 -18.36
CA ALA A 346 -3.70 26.01 -18.00
C ALA A 346 -4.62 24.82 -18.33
N ALA A 347 -4.45 24.24 -19.51
CA ALA A 347 -5.21 23.06 -19.94
C ALA A 347 -4.67 21.80 -19.25
N ASP A 348 -5.58 20.90 -18.85
CA ASP A 348 -5.17 19.58 -18.42
C ASP A 348 -4.77 18.75 -19.62
N SER A 349 -3.57 18.16 -19.56
CA SER A 349 -3.03 17.34 -20.63
C SER A 349 -2.13 16.24 -20.06
N PRO A 350 -1.90 15.14 -20.79
CA PRO A 350 -0.95 14.11 -20.40
C PRO A 350 0.46 14.66 -20.12
N GLU A 351 0.91 15.65 -20.89
CA GLU A 351 2.19 16.32 -20.71
C GLU A 351 2.24 17.13 -19.41
N ARG A 352 1.17 17.88 -19.09
CA ARG A 352 1.08 18.61 -17.82
C ARG A 352 1.12 17.66 -16.63
N ARG A 353 0.31 16.59 -16.65
CA ARG A 353 0.27 15.59 -15.56
C ARG A 353 1.62 14.89 -15.39
N ARG A 354 2.28 14.52 -16.48
CA ARG A 354 3.65 13.96 -16.46
C ARG A 354 4.65 14.93 -15.85
N ALA A 355 4.66 16.19 -16.30
CA ALA A 355 5.55 17.21 -15.75
C ALA A 355 5.34 17.40 -14.23
N ARG A 356 4.09 17.42 -13.76
CA ARG A 356 3.77 17.47 -12.32
C ARG A 356 4.32 16.27 -11.56
N ARG A 357 4.15 15.05 -12.09
CA ARG A 357 4.66 13.82 -11.47
C ARG A 357 6.17 13.84 -11.36
N VAL A 358 6.88 14.09 -12.46
CA VAL A 358 8.35 14.08 -12.48
C VAL A 358 8.90 15.18 -11.58
N LEU A 359 8.35 16.40 -11.63
CA LEU A 359 8.76 17.50 -10.75
C LEU A 359 8.56 17.17 -9.26
N ARG A 360 7.45 16.50 -8.92
CA ARG A 360 7.21 16.01 -7.55
C ARG A 360 8.17 14.88 -7.15
N ALA A 361 8.47 13.93 -8.04
CA ALA A 361 9.38 12.83 -7.75
C ALA A 361 10.78 13.34 -7.38
N ILE A 362 11.20 14.39 -8.07
CA ILE A 362 12.47 15.06 -7.81
C ILE A 362 12.39 15.80 -6.48
N THR A 363 11.46 16.75 -6.34
CA THR A 363 11.37 17.62 -5.16
C THR A 363 11.06 16.89 -3.86
N MET A 364 10.34 15.76 -3.89
CA MET A 364 9.98 15.01 -2.68
C MET A 364 11.05 14.01 -2.23
N GLY A 365 11.85 13.44 -3.14
CA GLY A 365 12.90 12.47 -2.79
C GLY A 365 14.33 13.03 -2.85
N ALA A 366 14.52 14.28 -3.28
CA ALA A 366 15.85 14.82 -3.52
C ALA A 366 16.73 14.90 -2.26
N ALA A 367 16.17 15.25 -1.11
CA ALA A 367 16.95 15.33 0.13
C ALA A 367 17.54 13.97 0.53
N ASP A 368 16.83 12.86 0.27
CA ASP A 368 17.35 11.52 0.55
C ASP A 368 18.43 11.10 -0.45
N ARG A 369 18.46 11.73 -1.63
CA ARG A 369 19.44 11.44 -2.68
C ARG A 369 20.65 12.36 -2.54
N VAL A 370 20.50 13.68 -2.68
CA VAL A 370 21.61 14.64 -2.79
C VAL A 370 21.54 15.66 -1.64
N GLN A 371 22.57 15.67 -0.81
CA GLN A 371 22.75 16.63 0.30
C GLN A 371 23.63 17.80 -0.12
N ASP A 372 23.24 18.50 -1.20
CA ASP A 372 23.93 19.69 -1.72
C ASP A 372 23.09 20.95 -1.47
N GLY A 373 23.69 21.97 -0.85
CA GLY A 373 22.97 23.16 -0.42
C GLY A 373 22.42 24.03 -1.56
N GLU A 374 23.11 24.09 -2.70
CA GLU A 374 22.65 24.88 -3.86
C GLU A 374 21.53 24.18 -4.59
N TYR A 375 21.66 22.86 -4.77
CA TYR A 375 20.64 22.02 -5.37
C TYR A 375 19.35 22.02 -4.53
N LEU A 376 19.45 21.88 -3.20
CA LEU A 376 18.28 21.92 -2.33
C LEU A 376 17.57 23.29 -2.38
N LYS A 377 18.33 24.40 -2.43
CA LYS A 377 17.76 25.75 -2.63
C LYS A 377 17.09 25.88 -4.00
N LEU A 378 17.69 25.34 -5.06
CA LEU A 378 17.12 25.32 -6.40
C LEU A 378 15.77 24.61 -6.41
N LEU A 379 15.67 23.44 -5.78
CA LEU A 379 14.41 22.68 -5.73
C LEU A 379 13.30 23.40 -4.98
N GLN A 380 13.62 24.18 -3.95
CA GLN A 380 12.62 24.97 -3.23
C GLN A 380 11.91 25.99 -4.14
N GLN A 381 12.61 26.52 -5.15
CA GLN A 381 12.03 27.49 -6.11
C GLN A 381 10.97 26.86 -7.01
N TYR A 382 11.05 25.54 -7.25
CA TYR A 382 10.17 24.80 -8.16
C TYR A 382 9.21 23.86 -7.45
N ARG A 383 9.09 23.98 -6.11
CA ARG A 383 8.21 23.11 -5.33
C ARG A 383 6.75 23.44 -5.63
N GLN A 384 6.06 22.47 -6.22
CA GLN A 384 4.63 22.59 -6.51
C GLN A 384 3.79 22.58 -5.22
N PRO A 385 2.67 23.33 -5.15
CA PRO A 385 1.73 23.24 -4.04
C PRO A 385 1.29 21.79 -3.82
N GLY A 386 1.26 21.36 -2.56
CA GLY A 386 0.74 20.03 -2.22
C GLY A 386 -0.72 19.91 -2.63
N ALA A 387 -1.06 18.85 -3.36
CA ALA A 387 -2.46 18.46 -3.59
C ALA A 387 -3.05 18.01 -2.24
N GLY A 388 -3.54 18.94 -1.43
CA GLY A 388 -4.02 18.60 -0.08
C GLY A 388 -4.64 19.72 0.76
N ARG A 389 -4.84 20.94 0.24
CA ARG A 389 -5.57 22.01 0.95
C ARG A 389 -6.45 22.85 0.02
N GLY A 390 -7.25 22.18 -0.82
CA GLY A 390 -8.10 22.82 -1.84
C GLY A 390 -9.60 22.59 -1.69
N ALA A 391 -10.07 22.01 -0.58
CA ALA A 391 -11.49 21.97 -0.23
C ALA A 391 -11.62 22.44 1.22
N ARG A 392 -11.70 23.76 1.40
CA ARG A 392 -12.23 24.32 2.64
C ARG A 392 -13.73 24.12 2.64
N ASP A 393 -14.23 23.64 3.77
CA ASP A 393 -15.64 23.57 4.12
C ASP A 393 -16.34 24.89 3.78
N HIS A 394 -17.21 24.84 2.77
CA HIS A 394 -18.35 25.72 2.65
C HIS A 394 -19.59 24.86 2.53
N VAL A 395 -19.98 24.30 3.68
CA VAL A 395 -21.38 24.05 3.99
C VAL A 395 -21.68 24.90 5.23
N ARG A 396 -22.38 26.01 4.99
CA ARG A 396 -23.19 26.65 6.04
C ARG A 396 -24.48 25.86 6.17
#